data_AF-A0A843TDK6-F1
#
_entry.id   AF-A0A843TDK6-F1
#
_cell.length_a   1.000
_cell.length_b   1.000
_cell.length_c   1.000
_cell.angle_alpha   90.00
_cell.angle_beta   90.00
_cell.angle_gamma   90.00
#
_symmetry.space_group_name_H-M   'P 1'
#
loop_
_entity.id
_entity.type
_entity.pdbx_description
1 polymer ?
#
loop_
_entity_poly.entity_id
_entity_poly.type
_entity_poly.pdbx_seq_one_letter_code
_entity_poly.pdbx_strand_id
1 'polypeptide(L)'
;RVILETVGVGQSELDIAESADTTVVVLVPESGDSIQAMKAGLMEVADVFVINKADRPGADRLAQELEVMLHMRLGEARPAAAGHHGVSLQGVGRAARNRAREDAPESGTWATPVLKSVANTGEGLDELVEILDRHAVYLEESGELLKRRHRRFIERTRAAVDRELKRLAWKVGGGEEMLAEALPGLESGRESPYSVAARIVRELGVRSEAKEGR
;
A
#
# COMPACT_ATOMS: atom_id res chain seq x y z
N ARG A 1 14.65 6.78 -9.25
CA ARG A 1 13.69 6.32 -8.21
C ARG A 1 12.72 7.47 -7.95
N VAL A 2 11.44 7.18 -7.74
CA VAL A 2 10.43 8.18 -7.33
C VAL A 2 10.05 7.81 -5.89
N ILE A 3 10.05 8.79 -4.99
CA ILE A 3 9.67 8.60 -3.59
C ILE A 3 8.28 9.22 -3.42
N LEU A 4 7.37 8.46 -2.84
CA LEU A 4 6.03 8.91 -2.46
C LEU A 4 5.97 8.91 -0.94
N GLU A 5 5.71 10.07 -0.35
CA GLU A 5 5.55 10.24 1.10
C GLU A 5 4.10 10.58 1.41
N THR A 6 3.55 9.96 2.45
CA THR A 6 2.21 10.28 2.95
C THR A 6 2.30 11.52 3.85
N VAL A 7 1.39 12.47 3.67
CA VAL A 7 1.28 13.67 4.52
C VAL A 7 0.17 13.49 5.56
N GLY A 8 0.42 12.64 6.56
CA GLY A 8 -0.37 12.54 7.79
C GLY A 8 -1.64 11.67 7.77
N VAL A 9 -2.34 11.68 8.93
CA VAL A 9 -3.43 10.76 9.34
C VAL A 9 -4.70 10.87 8.49
N GLY A 10 -4.69 10.20 7.34
CA GLY A 10 -5.86 10.02 6.49
C GLY A 10 -6.01 8.57 6.05
N GLN A 11 -7.19 8.20 5.55
CA GLN A 11 -7.44 6.88 4.95
C GLN A 11 -6.62 6.65 3.66
N SER A 12 -5.89 7.67 3.18
CA SER A 12 -5.07 7.63 1.97
C SER A 12 -3.73 6.91 2.13
N GLU A 13 -3.31 6.58 3.35
CA GLU A 13 -2.03 5.90 3.60
C GLU A 13 -1.99 4.52 2.92
N LEU A 14 -3.09 3.77 2.99
CA LEU A 14 -3.21 2.45 2.37
C LEU A 14 -3.23 2.54 0.83
N ASP A 15 -3.99 3.50 0.27
CA ASP A 15 -4.07 3.72 -1.18
C ASP A 15 -2.70 4.07 -1.79
N ILE A 16 -1.89 4.84 -1.05
CA ILE A 16 -0.54 5.22 -1.46
C ILE A 16 0.39 4.01 -1.39
N ALA A 17 0.34 3.23 -0.31
CA ALA A 17 1.12 2.00 -0.17
C ALA A 17 0.81 1.00 -1.28
N GLU A 18 -0.45 0.81 -1.65
CA GLU A 18 -0.84 -0.09 -2.74
C GLU A 18 -0.36 0.37 -4.12
N SER A 19 -0.11 1.68 -4.27
CA SER A 19 0.37 2.27 -5.53
C SER A 19 1.88 2.13 -5.74
N ALA A 20 2.65 1.89 -4.67
CA ALA A 20 4.11 1.77 -4.73
C ALA A 20 4.56 0.36 -5.17
N ASP A 21 5.76 0.27 -5.72
CA ASP A 21 6.41 -1.03 -5.98
C ASP A 21 6.95 -1.61 -4.67
N THR A 22 7.57 -0.77 -3.83
CA THR A 22 8.08 -1.08 -2.49
C THR A 22 7.49 -0.08 -1.48
N THR A 23 6.94 -0.58 -0.38
CA THR A 23 6.43 0.25 0.72
C THR A 23 7.34 0.16 1.94
N VAL A 24 7.80 1.31 2.42
CA VAL A 24 8.58 1.43 3.66
C VAL A 24 7.70 2.05 4.74
N VAL A 25 7.53 1.36 5.85
CA VAL A 25 6.83 1.89 7.02
C VAL A 25 7.84 2.37 8.03
N VAL A 26 7.79 3.67 8.35
CA VAL A 26 8.72 4.31 9.29
C VAL A 26 8.01 4.53 10.63
N LEU A 27 8.61 4.03 11.70
CA LEU A 27 8.12 4.07 13.08
C LEU A 27 9.13 4.77 13.99
N VAL A 28 8.69 5.15 15.19
CA VAL A 28 9.57 5.69 16.24
C VAL A 28 9.29 5.00 17.59
N PRO A 29 10.29 4.81 18.48
CA PRO A 29 10.14 4.02 19.70
C PRO A 29 9.14 4.54 20.74
N GLU A 30 8.96 5.86 20.81
CA GLU A 30 8.23 6.55 21.89
C GLU A 30 6.76 6.87 21.55
N SER A 31 6.28 6.50 20.37
CA SER A 31 4.84 6.56 20.08
C SER A 31 4.18 5.40 20.81
N GLY A 32 3.72 5.64 22.04
CA GLY A 32 3.25 4.63 23.00
C GLY A 32 2.06 3.76 22.57
N ASP A 33 1.58 3.92 21.35
CA ASP A 33 0.48 3.15 20.74
C ASP A 33 0.83 2.66 19.32
N SER A 34 2.10 2.77 18.87
CA SER A 34 2.48 2.60 17.45
C SER A 34 2.04 1.28 16.83
N ILE A 35 2.12 0.20 17.60
CA ILE A 35 1.83 -1.15 17.13
C ILE A 35 0.32 -1.45 17.16
N GLN A 36 -0.40 -0.95 18.17
CA GLN A 36 -1.87 -1.06 18.19
C GLN A 36 -2.55 -0.10 17.21
N ALA A 37 -1.91 1.05 16.93
CA ALA A 37 -2.33 2.01 15.90
C ALA A 37 -1.93 1.59 14.48
N MET A 38 -0.98 0.65 14.34
CA MET A 38 -0.79 -0.13 13.12
C MET A 38 -2.02 -1.01 12.92
N LYS A 39 -3.10 -0.37 12.45
CA LYS A 39 -4.29 -1.03 11.90
C LYS A 39 -3.81 -2.18 11.03
N ALA A 40 -4.46 -3.33 11.11
CA ALA A 40 -4.13 -4.56 10.39
C ALA A 40 -3.60 -4.32 8.95
N GLY A 41 -4.17 -3.33 8.24
CA GLY A 41 -3.76 -2.92 6.88
C GLY A 41 -2.33 -2.40 6.70
N LEU A 42 -1.75 -1.55 7.56
CA LEU A 42 -0.37 -1.04 7.33
C LEU A 42 0.68 -2.14 7.47
N MET A 43 0.43 -3.09 8.39
CA MET A 43 1.26 -4.27 8.56
C MET A 43 1.19 -5.24 7.37
N GLU A 44 0.14 -5.17 6.54
CA GLU A 44 -0.05 -6.06 5.38
C GLU A 44 0.69 -5.59 4.15
N VAL A 45 0.88 -4.28 4.03
CA VAL A 45 1.43 -3.64 2.84
C VAL A 45 2.91 -3.31 2.95
N ALA A 46 3.50 -3.45 4.14
CA ALA A 46 4.90 -3.12 4.39
C ALA A 46 5.85 -4.17 3.81
N ASP A 47 6.73 -3.73 2.91
CA ASP A 47 7.82 -4.56 2.40
C ASP A 47 9.10 -4.39 3.25
N VAL A 48 9.22 -3.26 3.97
CA VAL A 48 10.32 -2.94 4.89
C VAL A 48 9.79 -2.11 6.06
N PHE A 49 10.21 -2.43 7.28
CA PHE A 49 10.02 -1.56 8.44
C PHE A 49 11.31 -0.83 8.80
N VAL A 50 11.19 0.43 9.18
CA VAL A 50 12.30 1.24 9.69
C VAL A 50 11.90 1.87 11.01
N ILE A 51 12.63 1.58 12.07
CA ILE A 51 12.54 2.26 13.35
C ILE A 51 13.52 3.43 13.31
N ASN A 52 13.00 4.61 13.03
CA ASN A 52 13.77 5.84 13.04
C ASN A 52 13.88 6.40 14.47
N LYS A 53 14.91 7.21 14.72
CA LYS A 53 15.32 7.67 16.05
C LYS A 53 15.68 6.49 16.97
N ALA A 54 16.40 5.52 16.42
CA ALA A 54 16.82 4.32 17.13
C ALA A 54 17.81 4.60 18.27
N ASP A 55 18.37 5.81 18.33
CA ASP A 55 19.12 6.35 19.46
C ASP A 55 18.28 6.53 20.73
N ARG A 56 16.94 6.46 20.62
CA ARG A 56 16.02 6.67 21.73
C ARG A 56 15.69 5.39 22.50
N PRO A 57 15.40 5.50 23.81
CA PRO A 57 14.94 4.37 24.60
C PRO A 57 13.72 3.67 23.98
N GLY A 58 13.71 2.34 24.02
CA GLY A 58 12.61 1.52 23.50
C GLY A 58 12.77 1.05 22.05
N ALA A 59 13.79 1.52 21.32
CA ALA A 59 14.01 1.12 19.92
C ALA A 59 14.22 -0.39 19.76
N ASP A 60 15.02 -1.00 20.64
CA ASP A 60 15.28 -2.44 20.64
C ASP A 60 14.01 -3.24 20.93
N ARG A 61 13.20 -2.75 21.86
CA ARG A 61 11.94 -3.38 22.25
C ARG A 61 10.93 -3.35 21.09
N LEU A 62 10.77 -2.20 20.44
CA LEU A 62 9.91 -2.05 19.27
C LEU A 62 10.34 -2.97 18.11
N ALA A 63 11.65 -3.10 17.89
CA ALA A 63 12.19 -4.02 16.87
C ALA A 63 11.80 -5.48 17.16
N GLN A 64 12.00 -5.92 18.40
CA GLN A 64 11.65 -7.28 18.82
C GLN A 64 10.14 -7.54 18.72
N GLU A 65 9.31 -6.58 19.15
CA GLU A 65 7.85 -6.70 19.06
C GLU A 65 7.38 -6.83 17.60
N LEU A 66 7.96 -6.03 16.68
CA LEU A 66 7.68 -6.12 15.24
C LEU A 66 8.12 -7.45 14.63
N GLU A 67 9.34 -7.91 14.93
CA GLU A 67 9.86 -9.18 14.44
C GLU A 67 9.00 -10.36 14.87
N VAL A 68 8.57 -10.38 16.14
CA VAL A 68 7.67 -11.42 16.68
C VAL A 68 6.33 -11.40 15.94
N MET A 69 5.74 -10.23 15.73
CA MET A 69 4.47 -10.11 15.00
C MET A 69 4.56 -10.57 13.55
N LEU A 70 5.62 -10.21 12.84
CA LEU A 70 5.87 -10.66 11.46
C LEU A 70 6.01 -12.17 11.40
N HIS A 71 6.71 -12.77 12.36
CA HIS A 71 6.90 -14.21 12.42
C HIS A 71 5.60 -14.98 12.67
N MET A 72 4.74 -14.48 13.58
CA MET A 72 3.41 -15.07 13.82
C MET A 72 2.49 -15.00 12.60
N ARG A 73 2.70 -14.00 11.73
CA ARG A 73 1.89 -13.78 10.54
C ARG A 73 2.29 -14.65 9.36
N LEU A 74 3.60 -14.91 9.21
CA LEU A 74 4.16 -15.55 8.02
C LEU A 74 4.38 -17.06 8.17
N GLY A 75 4.40 -17.62 9.39
CA GLY A 75 4.67 -19.05 9.56
C GLY A 75 6.02 -19.51 8.98
N GLU A 76 6.97 -18.58 8.72
CA GLU A 76 8.26 -18.84 8.08
C GLU A 76 9.44 -18.20 8.83
N ALA A 77 10.60 -18.83 8.63
CA ALA A 77 11.82 -18.81 9.44
C ALA A 77 12.60 -17.47 9.46
N ARG A 78 13.47 -17.36 10.48
CA ARG A 78 14.43 -16.26 10.68
C ARG A 78 15.12 -15.85 9.37
N PRO A 79 15.19 -14.54 9.05
CA PRO A 79 16.19 -14.10 8.07
C PRO A 79 17.59 -14.38 8.62
N ALA A 80 18.48 -14.87 7.76
CA ALA A 80 19.89 -15.00 8.06
C ALA A 80 20.43 -13.62 8.52
N ALA A 81 21.13 -13.63 9.64
CA ALA A 81 21.59 -12.46 10.37
C ALA A 81 22.28 -11.43 9.47
N ALA A 82 21.78 -10.20 9.47
CA ALA A 82 22.54 -9.03 9.05
C ALA A 82 23.65 -8.80 10.09
N GLY A 83 24.83 -9.34 9.80
CA GLY A 83 26.04 -9.14 10.59
C GLY A 83 26.63 -7.75 10.37
N HIS A 84 27.04 -7.14 11.48
CA HIS A 84 27.88 -5.95 11.53
C HIS A 84 29.14 -6.08 10.65
N HIS A 85 29.38 -5.15 9.72
CA HIS A 85 30.62 -4.35 9.60
C HIS A 85 30.68 -3.52 8.32
N GLY A 86 31.17 -2.29 8.46
CA GLY A 86 31.32 -1.32 7.39
C GLY A 86 32.33 -1.75 6.33
N VAL A 87 31.98 -1.50 5.06
CA VAL A 87 32.89 -1.54 3.92
C VAL A 87 32.61 -0.34 3.03
N SER A 88 33.70 0.31 2.63
CA SER A 88 33.76 1.57 1.89
C SER A 88 33.07 1.54 0.52
N LEU A 89 32.34 2.62 0.24
CA LEU A 89 31.56 2.84 -0.97
C LEU A 89 32.43 3.39 -2.10
N GLN A 90 32.80 2.54 -3.07
CA GLN A 90 33.06 2.94 -4.46
C GLN A 90 33.00 1.71 -5.38
N GLY A 91 31.92 1.60 -6.18
CA GLY A 91 31.71 0.48 -7.14
C GLY A 91 30.38 -0.30 -6.99
N VAL A 92 29.44 0.22 -6.19
CA VAL A 92 28.37 -0.55 -5.54
C VAL A 92 27.28 -1.07 -6.48
N GLY A 93 26.99 -0.41 -7.60
CA GLY A 93 25.77 -0.70 -8.37
C GLY A 93 25.67 -2.09 -9.00
N ARG A 94 26.79 -2.72 -9.41
CA ARG A 94 26.76 -4.06 -10.05
C ARG A 94 27.12 -5.18 -9.08
N ALA A 95 28.04 -4.92 -8.15
CA ALA A 95 28.42 -5.87 -7.11
C ALA A 95 27.30 -6.06 -6.07
N ALA A 96 26.57 -5.01 -5.70
CA ALA A 96 25.43 -5.12 -4.80
C ALA A 96 24.28 -5.92 -5.44
N ARG A 97 24.01 -5.75 -6.74
CA ARG A 97 23.02 -6.58 -7.47
C ARG A 97 23.39 -8.06 -7.53
N ASN A 98 24.68 -8.36 -7.68
CA ASN A 98 25.13 -9.75 -7.67
C ASN A 98 25.08 -10.36 -6.26
N ARG A 99 25.46 -9.61 -5.21
CA ARG A 99 25.31 -10.07 -3.81
C ARG A 99 23.85 -10.22 -3.39
N ALA A 100 22.98 -9.31 -3.83
CA ALA A 100 21.53 -9.40 -3.63
C ALA A 100 20.92 -10.71 -4.17
N ARG A 101 21.47 -11.24 -5.27
CA ARG A 101 21.07 -12.54 -5.84
C ARG A 101 21.55 -13.73 -5.02
N GLU A 102 22.71 -13.61 -4.39
CA GLU A 102 23.30 -14.67 -3.56
C GLU A 102 22.61 -14.75 -2.17
N ASP A 103 22.10 -13.64 -1.66
CA ASP A 103 21.40 -13.54 -0.37
C ASP A 103 19.86 -13.67 -0.45
N ALA A 104 19.32 -14.09 -1.61
CA ALA A 104 17.88 -14.28 -1.76
C ALA A 104 17.42 -15.49 -0.89
N PRO A 105 16.35 -15.36 -0.10
CA PRO A 105 15.93 -16.41 0.83
C PRO A 105 15.57 -17.70 0.10
N GLU A 106 16.03 -18.85 0.64
CA GLU A 106 15.80 -20.19 0.10
C GLU A 106 14.32 -20.57 -0.07
N SER A 107 13.40 -19.85 0.60
CA SER A 107 11.94 -20.08 0.56
C SER A 107 11.20 -19.42 -0.61
N GLY A 108 11.86 -18.60 -1.44
CA GLY A 108 11.21 -17.90 -2.56
C GLY A 108 10.19 -16.82 -2.14
N THR A 109 10.07 -16.55 -0.84
CA THR A 109 9.19 -15.55 -0.22
C THR A 109 10.02 -14.39 0.34
N TRP A 110 9.55 -13.15 0.17
CA TRP A 110 10.22 -11.99 0.75
C TRP A 110 10.02 -11.94 2.27
N ALA A 111 11.11 -12.06 3.02
CA ALA A 111 11.11 -11.82 4.45
C ALA A 111 11.21 -10.32 4.72
N THR A 112 10.12 -9.69 5.17
CA THR A 112 10.05 -8.26 5.49
C THR A 112 11.08 -7.89 6.59
N PRO A 113 12.13 -7.11 6.26
CA PRO A 113 13.16 -6.75 7.24
C PRO A 113 12.69 -5.60 8.16
N VAL A 114 13.23 -5.59 9.38
CA VAL A 114 13.05 -4.51 10.37
C VAL A 114 14.40 -3.85 10.60
N LEU A 115 14.53 -2.59 10.20
CA LEU A 115 15.76 -1.81 10.31
C LEU A 115 15.69 -0.76 11.41
N LYS A 116 16.86 -0.32 11.86
CA LYS A 116 17.02 0.83 12.75
C LYS A 116 17.72 1.96 12.01
N SER A 117 17.33 3.19 12.29
CA SER A 117 17.97 4.37 11.71
C SER A 117 17.95 5.56 12.66
N VAL A 118 18.87 6.49 12.40
CA VAL A 118 18.92 7.82 13.03
C VAL A 118 19.03 8.84 11.90
N ALA A 119 17.89 9.23 11.33
CA ALA A 119 17.84 9.95 10.06
C ALA A 119 18.60 11.29 10.04
N ASN A 120 18.74 11.97 11.17
CA ASN A 120 19.47 13.24 11.25
C ASN A 120 21.00 13.07 11.23
N THR A 121 21.52 11.90 11.58
CA THR A 121 22.96 11.56 11.46
C THR A 121 23.25 10.75 10.20
N GLY A 122 22.22 10.18 9.57
CA GLY A 122 22.33 9.32 8.39
C GLY A 122 22.59 7.85 8.72
N GLU A 123 22.64 7.49 10.01
CA GLU A 123 22.84 6.11 10.45
C GLU A 123 21.70 5.20 9.97
N GLY A 124 22.03 4.04 9.41
CA GLY A 124 21.08 3.04 8.89
C GLY A 124 20.50 3.35 7.51
N LEU A 125 20.80 4.51 6.90
CA LEU A 125 20.25 4.86 5.58
C LEU A 125 20.90 4.09 4.43
N ASP A 126 22.20 3.80 4.49
CA ASP A 126 22.88 3.01 3.47
C ASP A 126 22.33 1.57 3.42
N GLU A 127 22.12 0.96 4.59
CA GLU A 127 21.50 -0.36 4.72
C GLU A 127 20.07 -0.38 4.17
N LEU A 128 19.28 0.67 4.45
CA LEU A 128 17.95 0.82 3.87
C LEU A 128 18.01 0.87 2.33
N VAL A 129 18.95 1.62 1.76
CA VAL A 129 19.12 1.70 0.30
C VAL A 129 19.47 0.33 -0.28
N GLU A 130 20.37 -0.42 0.35
CA GLU A 130 20.73 -1.77 -0.07
C GLU A 130 19.53 -2.72 -0.04
N ILE A 131 18.71 -2.66 1.02
CA ILE A 131 17.49 -3.46 1.12
C ILE A 131 16.47 -3.10 0.05
N LEU A 132 16.30 -1.82 -0.25
CA LEU A 132 15.41 -1.38 -1.33
C LEU A 132 15.87 -1.92 -2.69
N ASP A 133 17.18 -1.96 -2.93
CA ASP A 133 17.75 -2.57 -4.13
C ASP A 133 17.54 -4.09 -4.18
N ARG A 134 17.72 -4.78 -3.06
CA ARG A 134 17.42 -6.23 -2.97
C ARG A 134 15.94 -6.51 -3.23
N HIS A 135 15.03 -5.72 -2.66
CA HIS A 135 13.60 -5.90 -2.87
C HIS A 135 13.21 -5.67 -4.33
N ALA A 136 13.79 -4.66 -4.98
CA ALA A 136 13.54 -4.41 -6.40
C ALA A 136 13.95 -5.61 -7.28
N VAL A 137 15.12 -6.20 -7.01
CA VAL A 137 15.58 -7.42 -7.69
C VAL A 137 14.62 -8.58 -7.41
N TYR A 138 14.24 -8.80 -6.15
CA TYR A 138 13.27 -9.83 -5.77
C TYR A 138 11.95 -9.66 -6.53
N LEU A 139 11.38 -8.46 -6.59
CA LEU A 139 10.11 -8.20 -7.28
C LEU A 139 10.18 -8.54 -8.77
N GLU A 140 11.31 -8.25 -9.42
CA GLU A 140 11.53 -8.56 -10.83
C GLU A 140 11.68 -10.08 -11.04
N GLU A 141 12.55 -10.73 -10.26
CA GLU A 141 12.90 -12.15 -10.46
C GLU A 141 11.79 -13.11 -10.02
N SER A 142 11.03 -12.77 -8.98
CA SER A 142 9.86 -13.54 -8.53
C SER A 142 8.62 -13.35 -9.41
N GLY A 143 8.63 -12.35 -10.29
CA GLY A 143 7.47 -11.93 -11.08
C GLY A 143 6.39 -11.19 -10.27
N GLU A 144 6.64 -10.92 -8.98
CA GLU A 144 5.71 -10.20 -8.10
C GLU A 144 5.48 -8.76 -8.57
N LEU A 145 6.48 -8.13 -9.19
CA LEU A 145 6.34 -6.79 -9.77
C LEU A 145 5.19 -6.72 -10.79
N LEU A 146 5.13 -7.70 -11.69
CA LEU A 146 4.11 -7.75 -12.73
C LEU A 146 2.73 -8.00 -12.14
N LYS A 147 2.62 -8.92 -11.16
CA LYS A 147 1.37 -9.19 -10.45
C LYS A 147 0.85 -7.95 -9.72
N ARG A 148 1.72 -7.26 -8.97
CA ARG A 148 1.38 -6.00 -8.29
C ARG A 148 0.90 -4.94 -9.28
N ARG A 149 1.60 -4.77 -10.41
CA ARG A 149 1.20 -3.83 -11.47
C ARG A 149 -0.16 -4.17 -12.08
N HIS A 150 -0.41 -5.44 -12.42
CA HIS A 150 -1.70 -5.87 -12.94
C HIS A 150 -2.84 -5.59 -11.96
N ARG A 151 -2.66 -5.95 -10.68
CA ARG A 151 -3.65 -5.66 -9.64
C ARG A 151 -3.96 -4.16 -9.57
N ARG A 152 -2.93 -3.31 -9.56
CA ARG A 152 -3.12 -1.84 -9.59
C ARG A 152 -3.87 -1.36 -10.83
N PHE A 153 -3.57 -1.90 -12.01
CA PHE A 153 -4.28 -1.52 -13.24
C PHE A 153 -5.77 -1.89 -13.17
N ILE A 154 -6.09 -3.08 -12.64
CA ILE A 154 -7.46 -3.53 -12.44
C ILE A 154 -8.19 -2.58 -11.47
N GLU A 155 -7.61 -2.30 -10.31
CA GLU A 155 -8.24 -1.44 -9.31
C GLU A 155 -8.39 0.00 -9.78
N ARG A 156 -7.38 0.56 -10.48
CA ARG A 156 -7.49 1.90 -11.09
C ARG A 156 -8.58 1.97 -12.15
N THR A 157 -8.75 0.90 -12.93
CA THR A 157 -9.80 0.82 -13.95
C THR A 157 -11.18 0.76 -13.30
N ARG A 158 -11.36 -0.09 -12.28
CA ARG A 158 -12.61 -0.16 -11.48
C ARG A 158 -12.95 1.20 -10.87
N ALA A 159 -11.98 1.84 -10.22
CA ALA A 159 -12.17 3.16 -9.62
C ALA A 159 -12.51 4.24 -10.68
N ALA A 160 -11.96 4.14 -11.89
CA ALA A 160 -12.30 5.04 -12.99
C ALA A 160 -13.74 4.82 -13.47
N VAL A 161 -14.16 3.56 -13.63
CA VAL A 161 -15.54 3.21 -13.98
C VAL A 161 -16.51 3.73 -12.92
N ASP A 162 -16.23 3.52 -11.64
CA ASP A 162 -17.08 4.01 -10.55
C ASP A 162 -17.23 5.54 -10.55
N ARG A 163 -16.13 6.26 -10.81
CA ARG A 163 -16.17 7.73 -10.93
C ARG A 163 -17.01 8.16 -12.13
N GLU A 164 -16.86 7.50 -13.27
CA GLU A 164 -17.66 7.81 -14.45
C GLU A 164 -19.14 7.47 -14.27
N LEU A 165 -19.47 6.31 -13.66
CA LEU A 165 -20.85 5.94 -13.36
C LEU A 165 -21.49 6.94 -12.40
N LYS A 166 -20.79 7.36 -11.33
CA LYS A 166 -21.29 8.40 -10.41
C LYS A 166 -21.49 9.73 -11.14
N ARG A 167 -20.56 10.11 -12.02
CA ARG A 167 -20.68 11.34 -12.82
C ARG A 167 -21.89 11.27 -13.76
N LEU A 168 -22.07 10.16 -14.46
CA LEU A 168 -23.21 9.93 -15.34
C LEU A 168 -24.51 9.93 -14.54
N ALA A 169 -24.60 9.21 -13.43
CA ALA A 169 -25.78 9.16 -12.56
C ALA A 169 -26.22 10.55 -12.10
N TRP A 170 -25.31 11.29 -11.45
CA TRP A 170 -25.70 12.45 -10.66
C TRP A 170 -25.47 13.78 -11.38
N LYS A 171 -24.50 13.88 -12.29
CA LYS A 171 -24.17 15.16 -12.96
C LYS A 171 -24.75 15.31 -14.36
N VAL A 172 -25.04 14.21 -15.06
CA VAL A 172 -25.41 14.25 -16.49
C VAL A 172 -26.74 13.55 -16.79
N GLY A 173 -27.02 12.46 -16.07
CA GLY A 173 -28.10 11.53 -16.36
C GLY A 173 -29.44 11.88 -15.73
N GLY A 174 -29.51 12.99 -14.99
CA GLY A 174 -30.74 13.45 -14.34
C GLY A 174 -31.11 12.66 -13.08
N GLY A 175 -30.15 11.97 -12.45
CA GLY A 175 -30.40 11.16 -11.26
C GLY A 175 -30.82 11.98 -10.05
N GLU A 176 -30.34 13.24 -9.94
CA GLU A 176 -30.75 14.17 -8.88
C GLU A 176 -32.24 14.51 -8.99
N GLU A 177 -32.73 14.81 -10.20
CA GLU A 177 -34.14 15.08 -10.45
C GLU A 177 -35.00 13.84 -10.17
N MET A 178 -34.59 12.67 -10.64
CA MET A 178 -35.31 11.42 -10.36
C MET A 178 -35.37 11.08 -8.87
N LEU A 179 -34.32 11.39 -8.11
CA LEU A 179 -34.30 11.20 -6.67
C LEU A 179 -35.25 12.19 -5.98
N ALA A 180 -35.24 13.46 -6.39
CA ALA A 180 -36.12 14.48 -5.86
C ALA A 180 -37.60 14.12 -6.09
N GLU A 181 -37.94 13.61 -7.28
CA GLU A 181 -39.28 13.13 -7.60
C GLU A 181 -39.71 11.91 -6.76
N ALA A 182 -38.76 11.03 -6.42
CA ALA A 182 -39.01 9.82 -5.65
C ALA A 182 -39.13 10.07 -4.13
N LEU A 183 -38.68 11.23 -3.64
CA LEU A 183 -38.53 11.50 -2.21
C LEU A 183 -39.83 11.30 -1.40
N PRO A 184 -41.01 11.77 -1.85
CA PRO A 184 -42.26 11.53 -1.12
C PRO A 184 -42.63 10.03 -1.05
N GLY A 185 -42.28 9.27 -2.09
CA GLY A 185 -42.46 7.82 -2.14
C GLY A 185 -41.57 7.09 -1.13
N LEU A 186 -40.30 7.51 -1.03
CA LEU A 186 -39.33 7.00 -0.06
C LEU A 186 -39.75 7.30 1.39
N GLU A 187 -40.13 8.55 1.69
CA GLU A 187 -40.54 8.96 3.03
C GLU A 187 -41.81 8.22 3.50
N SER A 188 -42.75 7.97 2.59
CA SER A 188 -43.97 7.20 2.87
C SER A 188 -43.77 5.68 2.90
N GLY A 189 -42.59 5.18 2.52
CA GLY A 189 -42.29 3.75 2.40
C GLY A 189 -42.96 3.05 1.20
N ARG A 190 -43.56 3.80 0.27
CA ARG A 190 -44.14 3.28 -0.99
C ARG A 190 -43.08 2.92 -2.01
N GLU A 191 -41.93 3.57 -1.96
CA GLU A 191 -40.73 3.22 -2.72
C GLU A 191 -39.58 2.90 -1.76
N SER A 192 -38.62 2.10 -2.23
CA SER A 192 -37.40 1.79 -1.49
C SER A 192 -36.19 2.47 -2.14
N PRO A 193 -35.11 2.75 -1.39
CA PRO A 193 -33.87 3.27 -1.97
C PRO A 193 -33.34 2.38 -3.11
N TYR A 194 -33.48 1.06 -3.00
CA TYR A 194 -33.05 0.11 -4.03
C TYR A 194 -33.88 0.21 -5.32
N SER A 195 -35.20 0.39 -5.21
CA SER A 195 -36.06 0.54 -6.40
C SER A 195 -35.79 1.85 -7.14
N VAL A 196 -35.54 2.95 -6.41
CA VAL A 196 -35.17 4.24 -7.00
C VAL A 196 -33.78 4.15 -7.65
N ALA A 197 -32.80 3.54 -6.99
CA ALA A 197 -31.47 3.33 -7.55
C ALA A 197 -31.51 2.50 -8.85
N ALA A 198 -32.29 1.41 -8.87
CA ALA A 198 -32.46 0.59 -10.07
C ALA A 198 -33.11 1.37 -11.23
N ARG A 199 -34.05 2.29 -10.93
CA ARG A 199 -34.64 3.20 -11.94
C ARG A 199 -33.60 4.15 -12.50
N ILE A 200 -32.80 4.81 -11.65
CA ILE A 200 -31.72 5.71 -12.09
C ILE A 200 -30.72 4.98 -12.99
N VAL A 201 -30.26 3.79 -12.59
CA VAL A 201 -29.31 2.99 -13.38
C VAL A 201 -29.89 2.58 -14.74
N ARG A 202 -31.17 2.19 -14.78
CA ARG A 202 -31.84 1.81 -16.04
C ARG A 202 -31.90 2.98 -17.03
N GLU A 203 -32.27 4.16 -16.55
CA GLU A 203 -32.37 5.37 -17.38
C GLU A 203 -31.00 5.86 -17.90
N LEU A 204 -29.91 5.58 -17.17
CA LEU A 204 -28.55 5.83 -17.66
C LEU A 204 -28.21 4.99 -18.90
N GLY A 205 -28.60 3.70 -18.89
CA GLY A 205 -28.38 2.81 -20.03
C GLY A 205 -29.09 3.29 -21.30
N VAL A 206 -30.36 3.67 -21.16
CA VAL A 206 -31.20 4.14 -22.29
C VAL A 206 -30.64 5.43 -22.91
N ARG A 207 -30.13 6.36 -22.09
CA ARG A 207 -29.56 7.63 -22.57
C ARG A 207 -28.16 7.48 -23.19
N SER A 208 -27.41 6.43 -22.82
CA SER A 208 -26.11 6.13 -23.40
C SER A 208 -26.24 5.62 -24.84
N GLU A 209 -27.13 4.65 -25.07
CA GLU A 209 -27.38 4.08 -26.41
C GLU A 209 -27.90 5.14 -27.41
N ALA A 210 -28.73 6.07 -26.94
CA ALA A 210 -29.24 7.16 -27.76
C ALA A 210 -28.17 8.18 -28.22
N LYS A 211 -27.00 8.22 -27.56
CA LYS A 211 -25.87 9.10 -27.93
C LYS A 211 -24.85 8.42 -28.86
N GLU A 212 -24.67 7.10 -28.77
CA GLU A 212 -23.75 6.35 -29.65
C GLU A 212 -24.35 6.04 -31.04
N GLY A 213 -25.67 6.13 -31.19
CA GLY A 213 -26.36 5.96 -32.48
C GLY A 213 -26.38 7.19 -33.40
N ARG A 214 -25.51 8.19 -33.20
CA ARG A 214 -25.41 9.42 -34.01
C ARG A 214 -24.01 9.68 -34.54
#